data_AF-A0A7X7PRI8-F1
#
_entry.id   AF-A0A7X7PRI8-F1
#
_cell.length_a   1.000
_cell.length_b   1.000
_cell.length_c   1.000
_cell.angle_alpha   90.00
_cell.angle_beta   90.00
_cell.angle_gamma   90.00
#
_symmetry.space_group_name_H-M   'P 1'
#
loop_
_entity.id
_entity.type
_entity.pdbx_description
1 polymer ?
#
loop_
_entity_poly.entity_id
_entity_poly.type
_entity_poly.pdbx_seq_one_letter_code
_entity_poly.pdbx_strand_id
1 'polypeptide(L)'
;MITNPVTRRRENVRNDEFLFTSESVSEGHPDKMADQISDAVLDAVLAEDPEGRVACETLITTGLVVVSGELTTSEYVDIPTVVRRTIERIGYTRAKFGFDYETCGILTSIDEQSPDIAQGVKRALEMRTDPCDDDILDSQGAGDQGMVFGYACEDTPELMPMPILLAHRLCHRSSEVRRAG
;
A
#
# COMPACT_ATOMS: atom_id res chain seq x y z
N MET A 1 -20.79 -57.46 -9.42
CA MET A 1 -20.47 -56.18 -10.07
C MET A 1 -19.97 -55.22 -9.00
N ILE A 2 -18.67 -54.89 -9.07
CA ILE A 2 -17.96 -53.71 -8.49
C ILE A 2 -18.01 -53.61 -6.94
N THR A 3 -17.22 -54.35 -6.16
CA THR A 3 -15.83 -54.08 -5.71
C THR A 3 -15.42 -52.62 -5.46
N ASN A 4 -15.27 -52.34 -4.17
CA ASN A 4 -14.30 -51.50 -3.46
C ASN A 4 -14.44 -49.96 -3.42
N PRO A 5 -14.16 -49.37 -2.24
CA PRO A 5 -14.23 -47.94 -1.99
C PRO A 5 -13.07 -47.24 -2.70
N VAL A 6 -13.28 -46.00 -3.12
CA VAL A 6 -12.21 -45.10 -3.54
C VAL A 6 -11.38 -44.77 -2.31
N THR A 7 -10.47 -45.67 -1.94
CA THR A 7 -9.26 -45.31 -1.21
C THR A 7 -8.53 -44.29 -2.08
N ARG A 8 -8.63 -43.00 -1.74
CA ARG A 8 -7.67 -42.00 -2.22
C ARG A 8 -6.30 -42.58 -1.90
N ARG A 9 -5.55 -42.99 -2.93
CA ARG A 9 -4.12 -43.21 -2.82
C ARG A 9 -3.55 -41.92 -2.24
N ARG A 10 -3.06 -41.96 -1.00
CA ARG A 10 -2.02 -41.05 -0.57
C ARG A 10 -0.84 -41.38 -1.48
N GLU A 11 -0.73 -40.67 -2.60
CA GLU A 11 0.49 -40.65 -3.37
C GLU A 11 1.61 -40.24 -2.41
N ASN A 12 2.73 -40.98 -2.47
CA ASN A 12 3.93 -40.70 -1.69
C ASN A 12 4.33 -39.23 -1.92
N VAL A 13 3.94 -38.37 -0.98
CA VAL A 13 4.51 -37.02 -0.87
C VAL A 13 5.99 -37.26 -0.58
N ARG A 14 6.86 -36.84 -1.49
CA ARG A 14 8.30 -36.83 -1.22
C ARG A 14 8.51 -35.99 0.03
N ASN A 15 9.16 -36.57 1.03
CA ASN A 15 9.50 -35.92 2.27
C ASN A 15 10.74 -35.02 2.06
N ASP A 16 10.67 -34.17 1.03
CA ASP A 16 11.71 -33.20 0.72
C ASP A 16 11.44 -31.98 1.60
N GLU A 17 12.01 -32.01 2.81
CA GLU A 17 12.01 -30.86 3.70
C GLU A 17 12.79 -29.71 3.05
N PHE A 18 12.21 -28.52 3.03
CA PHE A 18 12.89 -27.31 2.56
C PHE A 18 12.67 -26.18 3.57
N LEU A 19 13.62 -25.23 3.58
CA LEU A 19 13.53 -24.03 4.39
C LEU A 19 13.07 -22.88 3.51
N PHE A 20 12.10 -22.12 4.00
CA PHE A 20 11.58 -20.92 3.36
C PHE A 20 11.48 -19.80 4.39
N THR A 21 11.87 -18.59 4.00
CA THR A 21 11.94 -17.43 4.89
C THR A 21 11.15 -16.27 4.32
N SER A 22 10.48 -15.53 5.20
CA SER A 22 9.86 -14.24 4.91
C SER A 22 10.13 -13.29 6.05
N GLU A 23 10.03 -11.99 5.79
CA GLU A 23 10.31 -10.95 6.77
C GLU A 23 9.21 -9.89 6.77
N SER A 24 9.20 -9.08 7.82
CA SER A 24 8.33 -7.92 7.98
C SER A 24 9.10 -6.86 8.75
N VAL A 25 8.69 -5.62 8.60
CA VAL A 25 9.21 -4.48 9.37
C VAL A 25 8.07 -3.83 10.14
N SER A 26 8.41 -3.05 11.17
CA SER A 26 7.41 -2.32 11.96
C SER A 26 6.95 -1.05 11.25
N GLU A 27 5.86 -0.47 11.74
CA GLU A 27 5.35 0.85 11.31
C GLU A 27 6.37 2.00 11.47
N GLY A 28 7.42 1.81 12.27
CA GLY A 28 8.48 2.79 12.47
C GLY A 28 9.64 2.65 11.50
N HIS A 29 9.70 1.60 10.67
CA HIS A 29 10.73 1.50 9.64
C HIS A 29 10.62 2.69 8.67
N PRO A 30 11.72 3.37 8.29
CA PRO A 30 11.66 4.58 7.47
C PRO A 30 10.86 4.38 6.18
N ASP A 31 11.06 3.25 5.48
CA ASP A 31 10.29 2.95 4.26
C ASP A 31 8.79 2.76 4.55
N LYS A 32 8.41 2.10 5.66
CA LYS A 32 6.99 1.98 6.05
C LYS A 32 6.41 3.27 6.59
N MET A 33 7.22 4.16 7.13
CA MET A 33 6.81 5.51 7.49
C MET A 33 6.54 6.35 6.24
N ALA A 34 7.34 6.19 5.18
CA ALA A 34 7.09 6.82 3.89
C ALA A 34 5.77 6.33 3.28
N ASP A 35 5.55 5.01 3.23
CA ASP A 35 4.27 4.42 2.78
C ASP A 35 3.08 5.01 3.55
N GLN A 36 3.15 5.04 4.89
CA GLN A 36 2.08 5.57 5.73
C GLN A 36 1.84 7.07 5.55
N ILE A 37 2.86 7.86 5.22
CA ILE A 37 2.71 9.29 4.94
C ILE A 37 2.03 9.48 3.59
N SER A 38 2.47 8.76 2.56
CA SER A 38 1.84 8.79 1.24
C SER A 38 0.36 8.40 1.31
N ASP A 39 0.04 7.31 2.01
CA ASP A 39 -1.35 6.87 2.21
C ASP A 39 -2.15 7.86 3.07
N ALA A 40 -1.54 8.52 4.06
CA ALA A 40 -2.24 9.52 4.86
C ALA A 40 -2.59 10.78 4.04
N VAL A 41 -1.78 11.14 3.04
CA VAL A 41 -2.11 12.20 2.08
C VAL A 41 -3.24 11.75 1.15
N LEU A 42 -3.19 10.51 0.64
CA LEU A 42 -4.29 9.92 -0.13
C LEU A 42 -5.61 9.94 0.66
N ASP A 43 -5.60 9.47 1.91
CA ASP A 43 -6.77 9.45 2.78
C ASP A 43 -7.33 10.87 3.01
N ALA A 44 -6.46 11.85 3.21
CA ALA A 44 -6.87 13.24 3.41
C ALA A 44 -7.55 13.84 2.17
N VAL A 45 -7.12 13.44 0.96
CA VAL A 45 -7.78 13.83 -0.29
C VAL A 45 -9.12 13.11 -0.42
N LEU A 46 -9.13 11.77 -0.33
CA LEU A 46 -10.33 10.96 -0.58
C LEU A 46 -11.44 11.17 0.45
N ALA A 47 -11.10 11.67 1.65
CA ALA A 47 -12.09 12.04 2.66
C ALA A 47 -13.01 13.17 2.20
N GLU A 48 -12.50 14.12 1.42
CA GLU A 48 -13.25 15.30 0.96
C GLU A 48 -13.60 15.23 -0.54
N ASP A 49 -12.74 14.59 -1.35
CA ASP A 49 -12.90 14.43 -2.79
C ASP A 49 -12.70 12.95 -3.20
N PRO A 50 -13.78 12.13 -3.22
CA PRO A 50 -13.70 10.72 -3.59
C PRO A 50 -13.21 10.46 -5.02
N GLU A 51 -13.27 11.46 -5.90
CA GLU A 51 -12.79 11.38 -7.29
C GLU A 51 -11.37 11.97 -7.45
N GLY A 52 -10.75 12.36 -6.32
CA GLY A 52 -9.39 12.85 -6.25
C GLY A 52 -8.40 11.80 -6.78
N ARG A 53 -7.43 12.25 -7.59
CA ARG A 53 -6.36 11.41 -8.12
C ARG A 53 -5.05 11.76 -7.42
N VAL A 54 -4.43 10.78 -6.78
CA VAL A 54 -3.23 10.98 -5.97
C VAL A 54 -2.16 9.98 -6.37
N ALA A 55 -0.99 10.48 -6.73
CA ALA A 55 0.26 9.76 -6.87
C ALA A 55 1.27 10.46 -5.95
N CYS A 56 1.28 10.07 -4.67
CA CYS A 56 2.07 10.72 -3.63
C CYS A 56 3.28 9.87 -3.26
N GLU A 57 4.47 10.43 -3.42
CA GLU A 57 5.74 9.81 -3.10
C GLU A 57 6.37 10.50 -1.88
N THR A 58 6.89 9.70 -0.96
CA THR A 58 7.52 10.22 0.25
C THR A 58 8.96 9.73 0.36
N LEU A 59 9.91 10.67 0.45
CA LEU A 59 11.30 10.40 0.79
C LEU A 59 11.57 10.85 2.22
N ILE A 60 12.22 9.99 3.00
CA ILE A 60 12.58 10.27 4.39
C ILE A 60 14.09 10.11 4.58
N THR A 61 14.70 11.10 5.22
CA THR A 61 16.09 11.04 5.68
C THR A 61 16.24 11.84 6.98
N THR A 62 17.44 11.87 7.57
CA THR A 62 17.68 12.49 8.88
C THR A 62 17.15 13.92 8.96
N GLY A 63 16.10 14.12 9.76
CA GLY A 63 15.50 15.43 10.01
C GLY A 63 14.72 16.03 8.82
N LEU A 64 14.43 15.25 7.78
CA LEU A 64 13.76 15.74 6.57
C LEU A 64 12.74 14.72 6.03
N VAL A 65 11.55 15.23 5.70
CA VAL A 65 10.55 14.55 4.88
C VAL A 65 10.35 15.36 3.60
N VAL A 66 10.40 14.69 2.46
CA VAL A 66 10.05 15.27 1.16
C VAL A 66 8.82 14.55 0.65
N VAL A 67 7.74 15.29 0.44
CA VAL A 67 6.50 14.80 -0.19
C VAL A 67 6.45 15.35 -1.61
N SER A 68 6.34 14.47 -2.60
CA SER A 68 6.34 14.83 -4.02
C SER A 68 5.36 13.99 -4.83
N GLY A 69 5.13 14.37 -6.09
CA GLY A 69 4.31 13.61 -7.03
C GLY A 69 3.15 14.43 -7.58
N GLU A 70 2.13 13.76 -8.10
CA GLU A 70 0.99 14.42 -8.73
C GLU A 70 -0.30 14.26 -7.92
N LEU A 71 -1.03 15.35 -7.75
CA LEU A 71 -2.28 15.38 -7.00
C LEU A 71 -3.30 16.23 -7.77
N THR A 72 -4.46 15.65 -8.06
CA THR A 72 -5.59 16.35 -8.68
C THR A 72 -6.80 16.20 -7.80
N THR A 73 -7.21 17.29 -7.15
CA THR A 73 -8.39 17.36 -6.30
C THR A 73 -8.97 18.77 -6.33
N SER A 74 -10.22 18.91 -5.95
CA SER A 74 -10.86 20.21 -5.72
C SER A 74 -10.60 20.80 -4.33
N GLU A 75 -10.00 20.03 -3.42
CA GLU A 75 -9.87 20.38 -2.01
C GLU A 75 -8.44 20.73 -1.57
N TYR A 76 -8.34 21.48 -0.46
CA TYR A 76 -7.04 21.85 0.11
C TYR A 76 -6.61 20.86 1.19
N VAL A 77 -5.40 20.30 1.04
CA VAL A 77 -4.79 19.41 2.04
C VAL A 77 -3.54 20.07 2.65
N ASP A 78 -3.55 20.27 3.97
CA ASP A 78 -2.38 20.71 4.74
C ASP A 78 -1.41 19.54 4.95
N ILE A 79 -0.60 19.26 3.93
CA ILE A 79 0.36 18.15 3.90
C ILE A 79 1.34 18.21 5.08
N PRO A 80 1.98 19.35 5.44
CA PRO A 80 2.82 19.41 6.62
C PRO A 80 2.13 18.93 7.90
N THR A 81 0.87 19.31 8.13
CA THR A 81 0.12 18.85 9.30
C THR A 81 -0.18 17.35 9.23
N VAL A 82 -0.58 16.83 8.07
CA VAL A 82 -0.81 15.38 7.86
C VAL A 82 0.46 14.57 8.16
N VAL A 83 1.59 14.98 7.59
CA VAL A 83 2.91 14.35 7.80
C VAL A 83 3.27 14.33 9.28
N ARG A 84 3.17 15.47 9.99
CA ARG A 84 3.51 15.52 11.43
C ARG A 84 2.63 14.61 12.27
N ARG A 85 1.31 14.61 12.03
CA ARG A 85 0.36 13.74 12.75
C ARG A 85 0.65 12.26 12.51
N THR A 86 1.01 11.89 11.28
CA THR A 86 1.38 10.51 10.96
C THR A 86 2.65 10.08 11.71
N ILE A 87 3.68 10.92 11.74
CA ILE A 87 4.96 10.64 12.43
C ILE A 87 4.75 10.58 13.96
N GLU A 88 3.93 11.48 14.50
CA GLU A 88 3.54 11.48 15.92
C GLU A 88 2.82 10.17 16.28
N ARG A 89 1.84 9.75 15.46
CA ARG A 89 1.08 8.51 15.63
C ARG A 89 1.96 7.27 15.59
N ILE A 90 3.00 7.26 14.75
CA ILE A 90 4.01 6.20 14.69
C ILE A 90 4.86 6.20 15.97
N GLY A 91 5.13 7.35 16.56
CA GLY A 91 5.78 7.49 17.88
C GLY A 91 7.17 8.11 17.85
N TYR A 92 7.55 8.77 16.76
CA TYR A 92 8.76 9.58 16.68
C TYR A 92 8.52 10.95 17.33
N THR A 93 8.44 10.96 18.66
CA THR A 93 8.06 12.15 19.47
C THR A 93 9.22 12.78 20.23
N ARG A 94 10.43 12.28 20.02
CA ARG A 94 11.62 12.71 20.76
C ARG A 94 12.86 12.59 19.89
N ALA A 95 13.64 13.66 19.78
CA ALA A 95 14.90 13.69 19.02
C ALA A 95 15.87 12.53 19.34
N LYS A 96 15.84 12.00 20.57
CA LYS A 96 16.68 10.87 20.98
C LYS A 96 16.40 9.56 20.21
N PHE A 97 15.26 9.46 19.53
CA PHE A 97 14.92 8.31 18.67
C PHE A 97 15.59 8.40 17.29
N GLY A 98 16.32 9.47 17.01
CA GLY A 98 16.95 9.74 15.71
C GLY A 98 16.05 10.51 14.74
N PHE A 99 14.78 10.69 15.09
CA PHE A 99 13.79 11.44 14.32
C PHE A 99 12.70 12.00 15.26
N ASP A 100 12.12 13.13 14.91
CA ASP A 100 11.15 13.83 15.75
C ASP A 100 10.16 14.66 14.92
N TYR A 101 8.86 14.41 15.14
CA TYR A 101 7.75 15.02 14.41
C TYR A 101 7.65 16.54 14.59
N GLU A 102 8.18 17.12 15.67
CA GLU A 102 8.14 18.58 15.90
C GLU A 102 9.26 19.30 15.13
N THR A 103 10.42 18.66 15.03
CA THR A 103 11.66 19.32 14.59
C THR A 103 12.08 18.94 13.18
N CYS A 104 11.52 17.88 12.58
CA CYS A 104 11.80 17.55 11.19
C CYS A 104 11.32 18.64 10.23
N GLY A 105 12.14 18.91 9.21
CA GLY A 105 11.77 19.70 8.05
C GLY A 105 10.82 18.93 7.14
N ILE A 106 9.87 19.63 6.54
CA ILE A 106 8.91 19.06 5.58
C ILE A 106 8.98 19.90 4.31
N LEU A 107 9.33 19.27 3.20
CA LEU A 107 9.34 19.87 1.88
C LEU A 107 8.23 19.25 1.05
N THR A 108 7.45 20.09 0.39
CA THR A 108 6.35 19.68 -0.49
C THR A 108 6.65 20.14 -1.92
N SER A 109 6.64 19.21 -2.86
CA SER A 109 6.83 19.46 -4.29
C SER A 109 5.80 18.65 -5.07
N ILE A 110 4.55 19.12 -5.04
CA ILE A 110 3.40 18.45 -5.67
C ILE A 110 2.92 19.28 -6.85
N ASP A 111 2.70 18.61 -7.96
CA ASP A 111 2.15 19.17 -9.19
C ASP A 111 0.76 18.58 -9.51
N GLU A 112 0.04 19.19 -10.44
CA GLU A 112 -1.19 18.59 -10.98
C GLU A 112 -0.86 17.40 -11.90
N GLN A 113 -1.78 16.44 -12.01
CA GLN A 113 -1.61 15.32 -12.93
C GLN A 113 -1.54 15.81 -14.39
N SER A 114 -0.61 15.25 -15.16
CA SER A 114 -0.50 15.56 -16.60
C SER A 114 -1.84 15.35 -17.33
N PRO A 115 -2.29 16.34 -18.13
CA PRO A 115 -3.47 16.21 -18.99
C PRO A 115 -3.39 15.01 -19.94
N ASP A 116 -2.19 14.63 -20.38
CA ASP A 116 -1.96 13.51 -21.29
C ASP A 116 -2.24 12.16 -20.62
N ILE A 117 -1.94 12.05 -19.33
CA ILE A 117 -2.29 10.88 -18.51
C ILE A 117 -3.79 10.91 -18.20
N ALA A 118 -4.29 12.08 -17.79
CA ALA A 118 -5.69 12.23 -17.39
C ALA A 118 -6.67 11.86 -18.51
N GLN A 119 -6.39 12.23 -19.77
CA GLN A 119 -7.24 11.84 -20.90
C GLN A 119 -7.24 10.32 -21.16
N GLY A 120 -6.11 9.66 -20.91
CA GLY A 120 -5.93 8.22 -21.10
C GLY A 120 -6.77 7.41 -20.11
N VAL A 121 -6.81 7.88 -18.87
CA VAL A 121 -7.56 7.26 -17.77
C VAL A 121 -9.05 7.57 -17.87
N LYS A 122 -9.42 8.86 -18.06
CA LYS A 122 -10.82 9.31 -18.04
C LYS A 122 -11.68 8.72 -19.16
N ARG A 123 -11.08 8.33 -20.27
CA ARG A 123 -11.77 7.68 -21.38
C ARG A 123 -10.89 6.58 -21.93
N ALA A 124 -11.25 5.33 -21.66
CA ALA A 124 -10.49 4.15 -22.07
C ALA A 124 -10.27 4.05 -23.58
N LEU A 125 -9.38 3.14 -24.01
CA LEU A 125 -9.05 2.97 -25.43
C LEU A 125 -10.26 2.45 -26.22
N GLU A 126 -10.97 1.49 -25.63
CA GLU A 126 -12.16 0.82 -26.09
C GLU A 126 -13.20 1.86 -26.53
N MET A 127 -13.58 2.75 -25.62
CA MET A 127 -14.49 3.89 -25.86
C MET A 127 -13.99 4.92 -26.90
N ARG A 128 -12.67 4.97 -27.19
CA ARG A 128 -12.12 5.86 -28.22
C ARG A 128 -12.11 5.20 -29.60
N THR A 129 -12.05 3.87 -29.65
CA THR A 129 -11.91 3.11 -30.89
C THR A 129 -13.20 2.44 -31.36
N ASP A 130 -14.11 2.09 -30.44
CA ASP A 130 -15.42 1.51 -30.74
C ASP A 130 -16.53 2.44 -30.22
N PRO A 131 -17.16 3.25 -31.08
CA PRO A 131 -18.24 4.15 -30.68
C PRO A 131 -19.54 3.44 -30.28
N CYS A 132 -19.65 2.13 -30.53
CA CYS A 132 -20.80 1.32 -30.15
C CYS A 132 -20.65 0.68 -28.76
N ASP A 133 -19.46 0.79 -28.15
CA ASP A 133 -19.22 0.36 -26.78
C ASP A 133 -19.81 1.41 -25.82
N ASP A 134 -20.82 1.00 -25.05
CA ASP A 134 -21.54 1.83 -24.08
C ASP A 134 -21.49 1.24 -22.66
N ASP A 135 -20.64 0.24 -22.41
CA ASP A 135 -20.48 -0.32 -21.07
C ASP A 135 -19.78 0.69 -20.15
N ILE A 136 -20.46 1.02 -19.06
CA ILE A 136 -19.93 1.91 -18.03
C ILE A 136 -18.64 1.35 -17.39
N LEU A 137 -18.48 0.03 -17.36
CA LEU A 137 -17.30 -0.64 -16.81
C LEU A 137 -16.05 -0.46 -17.68
N ASP A 138 -16.22 -0.23 -18.99
CA ASP A 138 -15.15 0.00 -19.95
C ASP A 138 -14.85 1.50 -20.13
N SER A 139 -15.49 2.37 -19.33
CA SER A 139 -15.31 3.81 -19.43
C SER A 139 -13.92 4.30 -19.00
N GLN A 140 -13.29 3.63 -18.04
CA GLN A 140 -12.03 4.04 -17.43
C GLN A 140 -10.86 3.15 -17.88
N GLY A 141 -9.82 3.78 -18.41
CA GLY A 141 -8.58 3.09 -18.78
C GLY A 141 -7.65 2.88 -17.59
N ALA A 142 -6.73 1.92 -17.71
CA ALA A 142 -5.64 1.76 -16.76
C ALA A 142 -4.76 3.03 -16.70
N GLY A 143 -4.29 3.37 -15.49
CA GLY A 143 -3.40 4.50 -15.25
C GLY A 143 -2.01 4.37 -15.87
N ASP A 144 -1.53 3.14 -15.97
CA ASP A 144 -0.25 2.78 -16.57
C ASP A 144 -0.29 1.32 -17.04
N GLN A 145 0.71 0.91 -17.81
CA GLN A 145 0.98 -0.50 -18.11
C GLN A 145 1.43 -1.25 -16.86
N GLY A 146 1.01 -2.52 -16.70
CA GLY A 146 1.39 -3.28 -15.51
C GLY A 146 1.03 -4.76 -15.57
N MET A 147 1.52 -5.50 -14.57
CA MET A 147 1.20 -6.90 -14.31
C MET A 147 0.93 -7.07 -12.82
N VAL A 148 -0.13 -7.79 -12.47
CA VAL A 148 -0.55 -8.02 -11.09
C VAL A 148 -0.61 -9.53 -10.83
N PHE A 149 -0.10 -9.96 -9.68
CA PHE A 149 -0.20 -11.35 -9.22
C PHE A 149 -1.04 -11.41 -7.95
N GLY A 150 -2.05 -12.28 -7.93
CA GLY A 150 -2.78 -12.66 -6.73
C GLY A 150 -2.34 -14.04 -6.25
N TYR A 151 -2.25 -14.24 -4.93
CA TYR A 151 -1.89 -15.52 -4.34
C TYR A 151 -2.75 -15.82 -3.11
N ALA A 152 -3.13 -17.08 -2.94
CA ALA A 152 -3.81 -17.59 -1.75
C ALA A 152 -3.41 -19.06 -1.53
N CYS A 153 -3.28 -19.47 -0.27
CA CYS A 153 -3.00 -20.86 0.11
C CYS A 153 -3.71 -21.24 1.41
N GLU A 154 -3.89 -22.54 1.67
CA GLU A 154 -4.59 -23.04 2.86
C GLU A 154 -3.69 -23.16 4.10
N ASP A 155 -2.45 -22.63 4.05
CA ASP A 155 -1.48 -22.71 5.16
C ASP A 155 -2.01 -22.06 6.46
N THR A 156 -2.89 -21.07 6.32
CA THR A 156 -3.46 -20.28 7.43
C THR A 156 -4.95 -19.96 7.19
N PRO A 157 -5.74 -19.67 8.23
CA PRO A 157 -7.15 -19.28 8.09
C PRO A 157 -7.39 -18.02 7.24
N GLU A 158 -6.41 -17.11 7.19
CA GLU A 158 -6.41 -15.89 6.38
C GLU A 158 -6.15 -16.14 4.89
N LEU A 159 -5.96 -17.40 4.50
CA LEU A 159 -5.56 -17.81 3.15
C LEU A 159 -4.19 -17.26 2.71
N MET A 160 -3.30 -17.03 3.67
CA MET A 160 -1.96 -16.45 3.46
C MET A 160 -0.84 -17.46 3.75
N PRO A 161 0.34 -17.34 3.11
CA PRO A 161 1.49 -18.17 3.45
C PRO A 161 1.89 -17.98 4.91
N MET A 162 2.10 -19.08 5.63
CA MET A 162 2.45 -19.04 7.05
C MET A 162 3.71 -18.19 7.36
N PRO A 163 4.82 -18.26 6.58
CA PRO A 163 6.03 -17.50 6.89
C PRO A 163 5.81 -15.98 6.96
N ILE A 164 5.11 -15.40 5.99
CA ILE A 164 4.86 -13.95 5.94
C ILE A 164 3.82 -13.53 6.98
N LEU A 165 2.77 -14.33 7.21
CA LEU A 165 1.76 -14.03 8.22
C LEU A 165 2.37 -13.98 9.62
N LEU A 166 3.25 -14.92 9.95
CA LEU A 166 3.96 -14.92 11.24
C LEU A 166 4.87 -13.70 11.38
N ALA A 167 5.64 -13.34 10.35
CA ALA A 167 6.50 -12.16 10.36
C ALA A 167 5.67 -10.88 10.62
N HIS A 168 4.54 -10.70 9.93
CA HIS A 168 3.63 -9.58 10.16
C HIS A 168 3.09 -9.54 11.59
N ARG A 169 2.61 -10.68 12.12
CA ARG A 169 2.08 -10.76 13.48
C ARG A 169 3.14 -10.44 14.55
N LEU A 170 4.39 -10.85 14.33
CA LEU A 170 5.51 -10.51 15.22
C LEU A 170 5.78 -9.00 15.24
N CYS A 171 5.89 -8.36 14.06
CA CYS A 171 6.09 -6.91 13.97
C CYS A 171 4.91 -6.11 14.51
N HIS A 172 3.68 -6.56 14.24
CA HIS A 172 2.46 -5.95 14.74
C HIS A 172 2.42 -6.02 16.27
N ARG A 173 2.62 -7.21 16.84
CA ARG A 173 2.64 -7.39 18.30
C ARG A 173 3.75 -6.58 18.97
N SER A 174 4.93 -6.49 18.35
CA SER A 174 6.04 -5.64 18.82
C SER A 174 5.63 -4.15 18.89
N SER A 175 4.86 -3.68 17.91
CA SER A 175 4.34 -2.31 17.88
C SER A 175 3.26 -2.09 18.94
N GLU A 176 2.35 -3.05 19.14
CA GLU A 176 1.33 -2.99 20.20
C GLU A 176 1.94 -2.90 21.60
N VAL A 177 2.90 -3.77 21.93
CA VAL A 177 3.53 -3.76 23.26
C VAL A 177 4.30 -2.47 23.52
N ARG A 178 4.96 -1.91 22.48
CA ARG A 178 5.61 -0.61 22.57
C ARG A 178 4.62 0.52 22.88
N ARG A 179 3.42 0.48 22.29
CA ARG A 179 2.35 1.48 22.50
C ARG A 179 1.65 1.32 23.86
N ALA A 180 1.59 0.11 24.40
CA ALA A 180 0.94 -0.18 25.68
C ALA A 180 1.73 0.29 26.92
N GLY A 181 3.04 0.52 26.79
CA GLY A 181 3.96 0.83 27.89
C GLY A 181 4.51 -0.40 28.59
#